data_AF-A0AAD7IQZ4-F1
#
_entry.id   AF-A0AAD7IQZ4-F1
#
_cell.length_a   1.000
_cell.length_b   1.000
_cell.length_c   1.000
_cell.angle_alpha   90.00
_cell.angle_beta   90.00
_cell.angle_gamma   90.00
#
_symmetry.space_group_name_H-M   'P 1'
#
loop_
_entity.id
_entity.type
_entity.pdbx_description
1 polymer ?
#
loop_
_entity_poly.entity_id
_entity_poly.type
_entity_poly.pdbx_seq_one_letter_code
_entity_poly.pdbx_strand_id
1 'polypeptide(L)'
;MQAEFAIPPGLHAYDVPYYFPSIVAPLFQNTSFDNAFAQSFTSFGISLNRNVKIDPTTITPPWKKWEMRHTEMLFNSTATGLPLVEPMETSDALLERCQFWLSVANLTAQ
;
A
#
# COMPACT_ATOMS: atom_id res chain seq x y z
N MET A 1 14.26 -7.70 -1.25
CA MET A 1 12.89 -7.41 -0.77
C MET A 1 12.22 -6.56 -1.84
N GLN A 2 11.06 -6.99 -2.34
CA GLN A 2 10.25 -6.21 -3.26
C GLN A 2 9.20 -5.51 -2.41
N ALA A 3 9.29 -4.19 -2.30
CA ALA A 3 8.23 -3.38 -1.69
C ALA A 3 7.20 -3.14 -2.79
N GLU A 4 6.13 -3.92 -2.82
CA GLU A 4 5.15 -3.87 -3.90
C GLU A 4 4.15 -2.73 -3.65
N PHE A 5 4.50 -1.54 -4.13
CA PHE A 5 3.47 -0.68 -4.70
C PHE A 5 3.02 -1.37 -5.98
N ALA A 6 1.86 -2.04 -5.94
CA ALA A 6 1.58 -3.12 -6.88
C ALA A 6 1.22 -2.66 -8.30
N ILE A 7 1.21 -1.35 -8.58
CA ILE A 7 1.15 -0.82 -9.95
C ILE A 7 2.44 -1.21 -10.68
N PRO A 8 2.40 -2.10 -11.70
CA PRO A 8 3.61 -2.52 -12.40
C PRO A 8 4.35 -1.33 -13.05
N PRO A 9 5.70 -1.28 -12.99
CA PRO A 9 6.62 -2.32 -12.53
C PRO A 9 6.87 -2.38 -10.99
N GLY A 10 6.16 -1.58 -10.19
CA GLY A 10 6.22 -1.62 -8.73
C GLY A 10 7.61 -1.37 -8.15
N LEU A 11 8.36 -0.46 -8.76
CA LEU A 11 9.74 -0.17 -8.37
C LEU A 11 9.82 0.72 -7.13
N HIS A 12 10.98 0.69 -6.48
CA HIS A 12 11.25 1.55 -5.33
C HIS A 12 10.97 3.03 -5.66
N ALA A 13 10.31 3.72 -4.73
CA ALA A 13 9.88 5.12 -4.82
C ALA A 13 8.82 5.44 -5.88
N TYR A 14 8.22 4.44 -6.55
CA TYR A 14 7.15 4.70 -7.53
C TYR A 14 5.81 5.05 -6.88
N ASP A 15 5.71 4.89 -5.56
CA ASP A 15 4.60 5.37 -4.73
C ASP A 15 4.70 6.88 -4.42
N VAL A 16 5.90 7.47 -4.45
CA VAL A 16 6.16 8.89 -4.13
C VAL A 16 5.22 9.88 -4.87
N PRO A 17 4.99 9.74 -6.19
CA PRO A 17 4.08 10.62 -6.92
C PRO A 17 2.63 10.64 -6.39
N TYR A 18 2.18 9.57 -5.74
CA TYR A 18 0.82 9.47 -5.20
C TYR A 18 0.68 10.17 -3.85
N TYR A 19 1.79 10.44 -3.14
CA TYR A 19 1.79 11.32 -1.97
C TYR A 19 1.90 12.80 -2.37
N PHE A 20 2.69 13.10 -3.43
CA PHE A 20 3.04 14.46 -3.83
C PHE A 20 2.77 14.73 -5.32
N PRO A 21 1.50 14.66 -5.78
CA PRO A 21 1.16 14.74 -7.20
C PRO A 21 1.45 16.12 -7.82
N SER A 22 1.66 17.16 -7.00
CA SER A 22 2.03 18.50 -7.46
C SER A 22 3.51 18.63 -7.87
N ILE A 23 4.38 17.71 -7.42
CA ILE A 23 5.81 17.71 -7.73
C ILE A 23 6.08 16.86 -8.99
N VAL A 24 5.47 15.68 -9.02
CA VAL A 24 5.60 14.72 -10.11
C VAL A 24 4.28 13.99 -10.29
N ALA A 25 3.82 13.88 -11.54
CA ALA A 25 2.57 13.21 -11.84
C ALA A 25 2.71 11.68 -11.63
N PRO A 26 1.68 11.00 -11.09
CA PRO A 26 1.68 9.55 -11.02
C PRO A 26 1.71 8.89 -12.40
N LEU A 27 2.32 7.70 -12.48
CA LEU A 27 2.36 6.90 -13.70
C LEU A 27 0.98 6.34 -14.06
N PHE A 28 0.22 5.90 -13.05
CA PHE A 28 -1.18 5.50 -13.21
C PHE A 28 -2.08 6.64 -12.76
N GLN A 29 -2.59 7.42 -13.72
CA GLN A 29 -3.46 8.57 -13.44
C GLN A 29 -4.92 8.11 -13.37
N ASN A 30 -5.43 7.94 -12.16
CA ASN A 30 -6.82 7.58 -11.92
C ASN A 30 -7.31 8.23 -10.63
N THR A 31 -8.25 9.18 -10.74
CA THR A 31 -8.70 9.98 -9.59
C THR A 31 -9.24 9.13 -8.44
N SER A 32 -9.92 8.01 -8.72
CA SER A 32 -10.41 7.11 -7.67
C SER A 32 -9.26 6.41 -6.95
N PHE A 33 -8.23 5.99 -7.67
CA PHE A 33 -7.01 5.42 -7.09
C PHE A 33 -6.25 6.46 -6.25
N ASP A 34 -6.00 7.63 -6.83
CA ASP A 34 -5.25 8.72 -6.19
C ASP A 34 -5.92 9.15 -4.88
N ASN A 35 -7.25 9.30 -4.91
CA ASN A 35 -8.04 9.59 -3.72
C ASN A 35 -7.95 8.46 -2.68
N ALA A 36 -8.05 7.20 -3.10
CA ALA A 36 -7.95 6.06 -2.18
C ALA A 36 -6.59 5.98 -1.50
N PHE A 37 -5.52 6.19 -2.26
CA PHE A 37 -4.16 6.19 -1.75
C PHE A 37 -3.93 7.36 -0.78
N ALA A 38 -4.02 8.60 -1.27
CA ALA A 38 -3.66 9.79 -0.49
C ALA A 38 -4.54 9.98 0.75
N GLN A 39 -5.84 9.68 0.66
CA GLN A 39 -6.72 9.82 1.82
C GLN A 39 -6.48 8.74 2.88
N SER A 40 -5.97 7.55 2.53
CA SER A 40 -5.66 6.53 3.54
C SER A 40 -4.59 7.01 4.52
N PHE A 41 -3.55 7.68 4.01
CA PHE A 41 -2.48 8.26 4.82
C PHE A 41 -2.94 9.52 5.56
N THR A 42 -3.68 10.40 4.89
CA THR A 42 -4.20 11.62 5.53
C THR A 42 -5.18 11.29 6.65
N SER A 43 -6.09 10.32 6.45
CA SER A 43 -7.03 9.85 7.46
C SER A 43 -6.31 9.29 8.69
N PHE A 44 -5.24 8.53 8.48
CA PHE A 44 -4.37 8.07 9.57
C PHE A 44 -3.67 9.23 10.28
N GLY A 45 -3.12 10.20 9.54
CA GLY A 45 -2.45 11.36 10.13
C GLY A 45 -3.38 12.22 11.00
N ILE A 46 -4.66 12.32 10.64
CA ILE A 46 -5.66 13.12 11.38
C ILE A 46 -6.23 12.36 12.58
N SER A 47 -6.55 11.07 12.42
CA SER A 47 -7.40 10.35 13.37
C SER A 47 -6.75 9.13 14.02
N LEU A 48 -5.54 8.77 13.60
CA LEU A 48 -4.88 7.49 13.91
C LEU A 48 -5.72 6.26 13.48
N ASN A 49 -6.71 6.45 12.61
CA ASN A 49 -7.61 5.42 12.13
C ASN A 49 -7.90 5.58 10.64
N ARG A 50 -7.36 4.66 9.83
CA ARG A 50 -7.53 4.64 8.36
C ARG A 50 -8.99 4.47 7.90
N ASN A 51 -9.87 3.99 8.78
CA ASN A 51 -11.29 3.80 8.48
C ASN A 51 -12.14 5.06 8.71
N VAL A 52 -11.58 6.11 9.31
CA VAL A 52 -12.24 7.42 9.43
C VAL A 52 -12.04 8.16 8.11
N LYS A 53 -12.99 8.00 7.18
CA LYS A 53 -12.91 8.59 5.84
C LYS A 53 -13.07 10.12 5.88
N ILE A 54 -12.16 10.82 5.23
CA ILE A 54 -12.29 12.26 4.95
C ILE A 54 -13.35 12.48 3.87
N ASP A 55 -13.23 11.75 2.75
CA ASP A 55 -14.26 11.65 1.73
C ASP A 55 -14.95 10.27 1.82
N PRO A 56 -16.25 10.21 2.14
CA PRO A 56 -16.96 8.95 2.24
C PRO A 56 -17.09 8.21 0.90
N THR A 57 -16.86 8.89 -0.23
CA THR A 57 -16.98 8.31 -1.58
C THR A 57 -15.72 7.55 -2.03
N THR A 58 -14.63 7.60 -1.25
CA THR A 58 -13.40 6.89 -1.59
C THR A 58 -13.59 5.37 -1.64
N ILE A 59 -12.97 4.73 -2.64
CA ILE A 59 -13.06 3.29 -2.88
C ILE A 59 -12.32 2.44 -1.84
N THR A 60 -11.54 3.05 -0.94
CA THR A 60 -10.80 2.31 0.11
C THR A 60 -11.75 1.49 0.98
N PRO A 61 -11.66 0.16 1.01
CA PRO A 61 -12.49 -0.66 1.86
C PRO A 61 -12.02 -0.59 3.33
N PRO A 62 -12.76 -1.20 4.27
CA PRO A 62 -12.32 -1.28 5.66
C PRO A 62 -10.93 -1.92 5.78
N TRP A 63 -10.00 -1.21 6.41
CA TRP A 63 -8.63 -1.63 6.61
C TRP A 63 -8.42 -2.11 8.05
N LYS A 64 -8.39 -3.43 8.21
CA LYS A 64 -8.07 -4.10 9.48
C LYS A 64 -6.63 -3.77 9.93
N LYS A 65 -6.38 -3.81 11.24
CA LYS A 65 -5.02 -3.73 11.79
C LYS A 65 -4.21 -4.95 11.37
N TRP A 66 -2.90 -4.77 11.22
CA TRP A 66 -1.94 -5.83 10.87
C TRP A 66 -2.07 -7.08 11.76
N GLU A 67 -2.21 -6.89 13.07
CA GLU A 67 -2.39 -7.98 14.06
C GLU A 67 -3.57 -8.90 13.74
N MET A 68 -4.56 -8.42 12.98
CA MET A 68 -5.63 -9.26 12.46
C MET A 68 -5.17 -9.92 11.15
N ARG A 69 -4.63 -11.13 11.25
CA ARG A 69 -4.27 -12.00 10.12
C ARG A 69 -3.27 -11.40 9.13
N HIS A 70 -2.37 -10.53 9.59
CA HIS A 70 -1.37 -9.87 8.74
C HIS A 70 -2.02 -9.12 7.57
N THR A 71 -3.11 -8.39 7.87
CA THR A 71 -3.86 -7.67 6.82
C THR A 71 -3.11 -6.43 6.35
N GLU A 72 -2.89 -6.35 5.05
CA GLU A 72 -2.36 -5.21 4.30
C GLU A 72 -3.45 -4.60 3.41
N MET A 73 -3.18 -3.43 2.86
CA MET A 73 -4.00 -2.85 1.80
C MET A 73 -3.23 -2.90 0.50
N LEU A 74 -3.79 -3.59 -0.49
CA LEU A 74 -3.27 -3.62 -1.84
C LEU A 74 -3.72 -2.35 -2.57
N PHE A 75 -2.75 -1.62 -3.13
CA PHE A 75 -2.99 -0.54 -4.08
C PHE A 75 -2.44 -0.95 -5.45
N ASN A 76 -3.33 -1.35 -6.36
CA ASN A 76 -3.01 -1.90 -7.67
C ASN A 76 -3.95 -1.37 -8.78
N SER A 77 -3.73 -1.83 -10.00
CA SER A 77 -4.60 -1.68 -11.17
C SER A 77 -4.86 -3.04 -11.79
N THR A 78 -6.04 -3.25 -12.35
CA THR A 78 -6.35 -4.46 -13.13
C THR A 78 -5.60 -4.46 -14.45
N ALA A 79 -5.54 -5.62 -15.12
CA ALA A 79 -4.99 -5.74 -16.48
C ALA A 79 -5.67 -4.81 -17.51
N THR A 80 -6.89 -4.36 -17.23
CA THR A 80 -7.64 -3.41 -18.07
C THR A 80 -7.46 -1.95 -17.63
N GLY A 81 -6.54 -1.67 -16.70
CA GLY A 81 -6.24 -0.31 -16.23
C GLY A 81 -7.29 0.29 -15.28
N LEU A 82 -8.10 -0.54 -14.62
CA LEU A 82 -9.05 -0.07 -13.60
C LEU A 82 -8.38 -0.06 -12.22
N PRO A 83 -8.76 0.86 -11.31
CA PRO A 83 -8.20 0.90 -9.97
C PRO A 83 -8.62 -0.34 -9.16
N LEU A 84 -7.67 -0.95 -8.45
CA LEU A 84 -7.89 -2.07 -7.56
C LEU A 84 -7.34 -1.73 -6.18
N VAL A 85 -8.24 -1.53 -5.22
CA VAL A 85 -7.88 -1.22 -3.83
C VAL A 85 -8.63 -2.19 -2.92
N GLU A 86 -7.92 -3.13 -2.31
CA GLU A 86 -8.53 -4.22 -1.56
C GLU A 86 -7.65 -4.70 -0.40
N PRO A 87 -8.24 -5.23 0.69
CA PRO A 87 -7.45 -5.84 1.73
C PRO A 87 -6.85 -7.14 1.22
N MET A 88 -5.59 -7.39 1.55
CA MET A 88 -4.93 -8.66 1.31
C MET A 88 -4.29 -9.18 2.60
N GLU A 89 -4.08 -10.49 2.67
CA GLU A 89 -3.35 -11.12 3.77
C GLU A 89 -1.94 -11.45 3.28
N THR A 90 -0.92 -11.03 4.04
CA THR A 90 0.45 -11.43 3.76
C THR A 90 0.56 -12.95 3.84
N SER A 91 1.06 -13.58 2.77
CA SER A 91 1.21 -15.05 2.73
C SER A 91 2.20 -15.55 3.80
N ASP A 92 1.94 -16.73 4.36
CA ASP A 92 2.84 -17.38 5.32
C ASP A 92 4.25 -17.58 4.76
N ALA A 93 4.38 -17.89 3.47
CA ALA A 93 5.67 -18.05 2.80
C ALA A 93 6.50 -16.75 2.75
N LEU A 94 5.84 -15.58 2.64
CA LEU A 94 6.53 -14.29 2.73
C LEU A 94 6.96 -14.01 4.18
N LEU A 95 6.10 -14.30 5.16
CA LEU A 95 6.44 -14.15 6.58
C LEU A 95 7.61 -15.04 6.98
N GLU A 96 7.63 -16.30 6.55
CA GLU A 96 8.74 -17.22 6.77
C GLU A 96 10.04 -16.68 6.17
N ARG A 97 9.99 -16.16 4.94
CA ARG A 97 11.15 -15.53 4.30
C ARG A 97 11.63 -14.31 5.08
N CYS A 98 10.73 -13.47 5.60
CA CYS A 98 11.10 -12.35 6.46
C CYS A 98 11.79 -12.83 7.74
N GLN A 99 11.30 -13.88 8.39
CA GLN A 99 11.92 -14.46 9.59
C GLN A 99 13.30 -15.05 9.29
N PHE A 100 13.45 -15.73 8.15
CA PHE A 100 14.76 -16.22 7.71
C PHE A 100 15.76 -15.07 7.57
N TRP A 101 15.40 -13.99 6.86
CA TRP A 101 16.28 -12.85 6.68
C TRP A 101 16.63 -12.15 8.01
N LEU A 102 15.68 -12.06 8.94
CA LEU A 102 15.94 -11.56 10.29
C LEU A 102 16.94 -12.45 11.05
N SER A 103 16.83 -13.77 10.93
CA SER A 103 17.71 -14.71 11.64
C SER A 103 19.19 -14.61 11.23
N VAL A 104 19.46 -14.25 9.98
CA VAL A 104 20.83 -14.11 9.45
C VAL A 104 21.31 -12.66 9.42
N ALA A 105 20.45 -11.69 9.71
CA ALA A 105 20.76 -10.27 9.58
C ALA A 105 22.01 -9.85 10.38
N ASN A 106 22.22 -10.36 11.60
CA ASN A 106 23.41 -10.01 12.39
C ASN A 106 24.73 -10.51 11.77
N LEU A 107 24.68 -11.44 10.82
CA LEU A 107 25.84 -11.99 10.13
C LEU A 107 26.04 -11.37 8.74
N THR A 108 24.97 -10.84 8.14
CA THR A 108 24.96 -10.42 6.73
C THR A 108 24.60 -8.96 6.52
N ALA A 109 24.09 -8.26 7.55
CA ALA A 109 23.82 -6.84 7.46
C ALA A 109 25.12 -6.08 7.25
N GLN A 110 25.14 -5.23 6.23
CA GLN A 110 26.24 -4.32 5.88
C GLN A 110 25.78 -2.89 6.12
#